data_AF-A0A6N7HHU9-F1
#
_entry.id   AF-A0A6N7HHU9-F1
#
_cell.length_a   1.000
_cell.length_b   1.000
_cell.length_c   1.000
_cell.angle_alpha   90.00
_cell.angle_beta   90.00
_cell.angle_gamma   90.00
#
_symmetry.space_group_name_H-M   'P 1'
#
loop_
_entity.id
_entity.type
_entity.pdbx_description
1 polymer ?
#
loop_
_entity_poly.entity_id
_entity_poly.type
_entity_poly.pdbx_seq_one_letter_code
_entity_poly.pdbx_strand_id
1 'polypeptide(L)'
;MSDPSVPRSPDELVAALRGLSHRYWGTHPFHHRMHAGELSERELRVWAANRWYYQCVLPRKDAAIISNCPVPDVRRGWLDRIVYHDGTADGDGESGRERWLRLCEAVGLTRAEVLDERRVVPGVRFAVDAYVTFARTKPWVEAVASGLTEMFSGHLMQRRVGDMLANYDWIRRDDLAYFTDRIEAVSGEGESTLDIVVRYCGTREQQDKAIAALSFKCDVLWSMLDAIERAAAKE
;
A
#
# COMPACT_ATOMS: atom_id res chain seq x y z
N MET A 1 25.40 26.15 6.84
CA MET A 1 24.87 25.06 5.99
C MET A 1 25.64 23.81 6.35
N SER A 2 24.95 22.78 6.85
CA SER A 2 25.58 21.52 7.25
C SER A 2 26.22 20.84 6.04
N ASP A 3 27.38 20.23 6.22
CA ASP A 3 28.08 19.48 5.17
C ASP A 3 27.15 18.37 4.62
N PRO A 4 26.88 18.35 3.30
CA PRO A 4 25.98 17.36 2.70
C PRO A 4 26.47 15.91 2.81
N SER A 5 27.70 15.66 3.28
CA SER A 5 28.25 14.33 3.54
C SER A 5 27.97 13.79 4.94
N VAL A 6 27.61 14.66 5.90
CA VAL A 6 27.36 14.25 7.29
C VAL A 6 26.00 13.52 7.37
N PRO A 7 25.95 12.34 8.03
CA PRO A 7 24.68 11.66 8.29
C PRO A 7 23.75 12.54 9.11
N ARG A 8 22.47 12.56 8.74
CA ARG A 8 21.42 13.17 9.54
C ARG A 8 21.30 12.43 10.87
N SER A 9 20.95 13.16 11.93
CA SER A 9 20.48 12.54 13.17
C SER A 9 19.20 11.72 12.91
N PRO A 10 18.83 10.79 13.81
CA PRO A 10 17.58 10.04 13.71
C PRO A 10 16.36 10.93 13.48
N ASP A 11 16.21 12.01 14.24
CA ASP A 11 15.07 12.93 14.15
C ASP A 11 15.03 13.66 12.81
N GLU A 12 16.18 14.10 12.31
CA GLU A 12 16.29 14.74 10.99
C GLU A 12 15.98 13.78 9.84
N LEU A 13 16.37 12.49 9.96
CA LEU A 13 15.99 11.47 8.99
C LEU A 13 14.49 11.22 9.00
N VAL A 14 13.89 11.07 10.18
CA VAL A 14 12.43 10.88 10.33
C VAL A 14 11.68 12.08 9.77
N ALA A 15 12.14 13.31 10.06
CA ALA A 15 11.55 14.53 9.50
C ALA A 15 11.64 14.57 7.97
N ALA A 16 12.80 14.19 7.40
CA ALA A 16 12.96 14.13 5.95
C ALA A 16 12.03 13.11 5.28
N LEU A 17 11.87 11.92 5.89
CA LEU A 17 10.92 10.90 5.41
C LEU A 17 9.48 11.38 5.51
N ARG A 18 9.09 11.98 6.64
CA ARG A 18 7.75 12.55 6.84
C ARG A 18 7.44 13.71 5.89
N GLY A 19 8.46 14.46 5.49
CA GLY A 19 8.35 15.55 4.52
C GLY A 19 7.87 15.12 3.13
N LEU A 20 7.92 13.82 2.80
CA LEU A 20 7.39 13.28 1.54
C LEU A 20 5.86 13.08 1.55
N SER A 21 5.16 13.38 2.65
CA SER A 21 3.72 13.16 2.79
C SER A 21 2.87 13.82 1.68
N HIS A 22 3.30 14.97 1.16
CA HIS A 22 2.61 15.67 0.06
C HIS A 22 2.60 14.88 -1.25
N ARG A 23 3.56 13.97 -1.45
CA ARG A 23 3.63 13.08 -2.63
C ARG A 23 2.79 11.81 -2.48
N TYR A 24 2.25 11.57 -1.28
CA TYR A 24 1.46 10.38 -1.03
C TYR A 24 0.16 10.42 -1.85
N TRP A 25 -0.26 9.29 -2.40
CA TRP A 25 -1.45 9.17 -3.26
C TRP A 25 -2.75 9.69 -2.63
N GLY A 26 -2.78 9.90 -1.32
CA GLY A 26 -3.91 10.54 -0.63
C GLY A 26 -4.21 11.98 -1.10
N THR A 27 -3.25 12.65 -1.75
CA THR A 27 -3.42 13.99 -2.34
C THR A 27 -3.85 13.95 -3.82
N HIS A 28 -4.05 12.76 -4.40
CA HIS A 28 -4.46 12.61 -5.79
C HIS A 28 -5.94 13.00 -6.00
N PRO A 29 -6.31 13.73 -7.06
CA PRO A 29 -7.70 14.14 -7.33
C PRO A 29 -8.70 12.99 -7.32
N PHE A 30 -8.39 11.87 -8.00
CA PHE A 30 -9.18 10.63 -7.94
C PHE A 30 -9.46 10.15 -6.50
N HIS A 31 -8.46 10.20 -5.61
CA HIS A 31 -8.64 9.80 -4.20
C HIS A 31 -9.56 10.77 -3.43
N HIS A 32 -9.43 12.08 -3.68
CA HIS A 32 -10.33 13.06 -3.09
C HIS A 32 -11.79 12.84 -3.50
N ARG A 33 -12.05 12.65 -4.80
CA ARG A 33 -13.38 12.32 -5.34
C ARG A 33 -13.93 11.02 -4.74
N MET A 34 -13.07 10.01 -4.62
CA MET A 34 -13.41 8.72 -3.99
C MET A 34 -13.88 8.89 -2.54
N HIS A 35 -13.14 9.66 -1.74
CA HIS A 35 -13.54 9.93 -0.36
C HIS A 35 -14.78 10.82 -0.25
N ALA A 36 -15.02 11.70 -1.21
CA ALA A 36 -16.19 12.56 -1.25
C ALA A 36 -17.48 11.85 -1.75
N GLY A 37 -17.40 10.59 -2.20
CA GLY A 37 -18.54 9.88 -2.78
C GLY A 37 -18.86 10.29 -4.23
N GLU A 38 -17.93 10.95 -4.92
CA GLU A 38 -18.13 11.58 -6.23
C GLU A 38 -17.70 10.69 -7.42
N LEU A 39 -17.30 9.45 -7.15
CA LEU A 39 -17.04 8.48 -8.21
C LEU A 39 -18.34 7.83 -8.67
N SER A 40 -18.44 7.58 -9.96
CA SER A 40 -19.46 6.65 -10.51
C SER A 40 -19.22 5.22 -10.02
N GLU A 41 -20.26 4.37 -10.07
CA GLU A 41 -20.14 2.92 -9.80
C GLU A 41 -19.02 2.29 -10.63
N ARG A 42 -18.90 2.70 -11.90
CA ARG A 42 -17.89 2.22 -12.83
C ARG A 42 -16.48 2.60 -12.36
N GLU A 43 -16.25 3.86 -12.02
CA GLU A 43 -14.96 4.33 -11.51
C GLU A 43 -14.54 3.54 -10.26
N LEU A 44 -15.46 3.34 -9.31
CA LEU A 44 -15.17 2.61 -8.08
C LEU A 44 -14.87 1.12 -8.35
N ARG A 45 -15.61 0.48 -9.27
CA ARG A 45 -15.33 -0.90 -9.73
C ARG A 45 -13.96 -1.02 -10.42
N VAL A 46 -13.61 -0.08 -11.29
CA VAL A 46 -12.31 -0.07 -11.98
C VAL A 46 -11.19 0.08 -10.96
N TRP A 47 -11.34 0.99 -9.99
CA TRP A 47 -10.38 1.14 -8.89
C TRP A 47 -10.23 -0.16 -8.08
N ALA A 48 -11.34 -0.76 -7.62
CA ALA A 48 -11.32 -1.97 -6.80
C ALA A 48 -10.64 -3.15 -7.52
N ALA A 49 -10.99 -3.37 -8.80
CA ALA A 49 -10.41 -4.43 -9.63
C ALA A 49 -8.93 -4.23 -9.93
N ASN A 50 -8.49 -2.98 -10.14
CA ASN A 50 -7.08 -2.69 -10.40
C ASN A 50 -6.24 -2.78 -9.13
N ARG A 51 -6.79 -2.32 -8.02
CA ARG A 51 -6.08 -2.32 -6.75
C ARG A 51 -5.91 -3.72 -6.17
N TRP A 52 -6.79 -4.66 -6.52
CA TRP A 52 -6.58 -6.09 -6.28
C TRP A 52 -5.19 -6.57 -6.70
N TYR A 53 -4.70 -6.15 -7.87
CA TYR A 53 -3.37 -6.54 -8.35
C TYR A 53 -2.25 -6.08 -7.42
N TYR A 54 -2.36 -4.87 -6.86
CA TYR A 54 -1.41 -4.44 -5.83
C TYR A 54 -1.52 -5.31 -4.57
N GLN A 55 -2.73 -5.61 -4.09
CA GLN A 55 -2.91 -6.41 -2.88
C GLN A 55 -2.32 -7.82 -3.03
N CYS A 56 -2.52 -8.49 -4.18
CA CYS A 56 -2.08 -9.86 -4.38
C CYS A 56 -0.55 -10.00 -4.58
N VAL A 57 0.15 -8.94 -4.99
CA VAL A 57 1.62 -8.99 -5.14
C VAL A 57 2.39 -8.64 -3.87
N LEU A 58 1.75 -8.02 -2.86
CA LEU A 58 2.43 -7.62 -1.62
C LEU A 58 3.16 -8.78 -0.93
N PRO A 59 2.58 -9.98 -0.76
CA PRO A 59 3.31 -11.13 -0.21
C PRO A 59 4.59 -11.46 -0.97
N ARG A 60 4.56 -11.36 -2.31
CA ARG A 60 5.73 -11.64 -3.18
C ARG A 60 6.80 -10.56 -3.00
N LYS A 61 6.40 -9.30 -2.86
CA LYS A 61 7.29 -8.18 -2.54
C LYS A 61 7.92 -8.36 -1.15
N ASP A 62 7.13 -8.74 -0.15
CA ASP A 62 7.61 -8.97 1.22
C ASP A 62 8.54 -10.19 1.31
N ALA A 63 8.25 -11.27 0.58
CA ALA A 63 9.15 -12.41 0.45
C ALA A 63 10.49 -12.03 -0.19
N ALA A 64 10.50 -11.11 -1.17
CA ALA A 64 11.74 -10.61 -1.76
C ALA A 64 12.59 -9.83 -0.74
N ILE A 65 11.96 -9.04 0.13
CA ILE A 65 12.66 -8.36 1.24
C ILE A 65 13.29 -9.39 2.19
N ILE A 66 12.53 -10.42 2.58
CA ILE A 66 13.01 -11.50 3.45
C ILE A 66 14.20 -12.22 2.81
N SER A 67 14.12 -12.54 1.52
CA SER A 67 15.21 -13.21 0.78
C SER A 67 16.49 -12.39 0.75
N ASN A 68 16.40 -11.06 0.72
CA ASN A 68 17.54 -10.14 0.64
C ASN A 68 18.07 -9.71 2.03
N CYS A 69 17.33 -9.97 3.11
CA CYS A 69 17.66 -9.48 4.45
C CYS A 69 18.54 -10.49 5.23
N PRO A 70 19.80 -10.15 5.58
CA PRO A 70 20.66 -11.06 6.31
C PRO A 70 20.30 -11.16 7.81
N VAL A 71 19.48 -10.24 8.34
CA VAL A 71 19.19 -10.11 9.78
C VAL A 71 18.00 -11.00 10.19
N PRO A 72 18.21 -12.05 11.02
CA PRO A 72 17.13 -12.96 11.41
C PRO A 72 15.96 -12.29 12.13
N ASP A 73 16.22 -11.33 13.01
CA ASP A 73 15.19 -10.66 13.80
C ASP A 73 14.24 -9.83 12.94
N VAL A 74 14.79 -9.14 11.93
CA VAL A 74 14.00 -8.40 10.93
C VAL A 74 13.15 -9.39 10.13
N ARG A 75 13.73 -10.50 9.65
CA ARG A 75 12.96 -11.50 8.88
C ARG A 75 11.81 -12.09 9.69
N ARG A 76 12.01 -12.38 10.99
CA ARG A 76 10.96 -12.91 11.86
C ARG A 76 9.76 -11.96 11.96
N GLY A 77 10.00 -10.69 12.22
CA GLY A 77 8.92 -9.69 12.25
C GLY A 77 8.30 -9.39 10.88
N TRP A 78 9.03 -9.61 9.78
CA TRP A 78 8.53 -9.37 8.43
C TRP A 78 7.58 -10.47 7.90
N LEU A 79 7.67 -11.70 8.45
CA LEU A 79 6.81 -12.82 8.05
C LEU A 79 5.32 -12.55 8.29
N ASP A 80 4.99 -11.81 9.36
CA ASP A 80 3.60 -11.49 9.70
C ASP A 80 2.89 -10.71 8.60
N ARG A 81 3.63 -9.93 7.79
CA ARG A 81 3.07 -9.22 6.62
C ARG A 81 2.60 -10.17 5.52
N ILE A 82 3.32 -11.27 5.29
CA ILE A 82 2.92 -12.30 4.33
C ILE A 82 1.67 -13.01 4.86
N VAL A 83 1.70 -13.43 6.13
CA VAL A 83 0.57 -14.10 6.79
C VAL A 83 -0.68 -13.22 6.79
N TYR A 84 -0.55 -11.92 7.05
CA TYR A 84 -1.66 -10.99 6.97
C TYR A 84 -2.34 -11.02 5.60
N HIS A 85 -1.57 -11.05 4.51
CA HIS A 85 -2.12 -10.99 3.16
C HIS A 85 -2.65 -12.33 2.65
N ASP A 86 -1.91 -13.42 2.84
CA ASP A 86 -2.25 -14.74 2.29
C ASP A 86 -3.06 -15.61 3.26
N GLY A 87 -3.10 -15.27 4.55
CA GLY A 87 -3.62 -16.16 5.59
C GLY A 87 -2.67 -17.31 5.90
N THR A 88 -3.12 -18.23 6.76
CA THR A 88 -2.37 -19.47 7.09
C THR A 88 -2.93 -20.73 6.46
N ALA A 89 -4.10 -20.63 5.82
CA ALA A 89 -4.80 -21.73 5.16
C ALA A 89 -5.63 -21.21 3.97
N ASP A 90 -5.94 -22.09 3.03
CA ASP A 90 -6.81 -21.77 1.91
C ASP A 90 -8.19 -21.32 2.40
N GLY A 91 -8.68 -20.20 1.88
CA GLY A 91 -9.98 -19.66 2.25
C GLY A 91 -10.02 -19.00 3.63
N ASP A 92 -8.87 -18.62 4.19
CA ASP A 92 -8.80 -17.79 5.39
C ASP A 92 -9.48 -16.43 5.14
N GLY A 93 -10.75 -16.36 5.56
CA GLY A 93 -11.63 -15.21 5.34
C GLY A 93 -11.20 -13.94 6.09
N GLU A 94 -10.19 -14.03 6.95
CA GLU A 94 -9.57 -12.88 7.62
C GLU A 94 -8.36 -12.33 6.88
N SER A 95 -7.82 -13.04 5.89
CA SER A 95 -6.66 -12.59 5.14
C SER A 95 -6.94 -11.29 4.37
N GLY A 96 -5.91 -10.47 4.18
CA GLY A 96 -6.01 -9.21 3.46
C GLY A 96 -6.48 -9.38 2.02
N ARG A 97 -6.20 -10.52 1.38
CA ARG A 97 -6.71 -10.87 0.05
C ARG A 97 -8.21 -11.16 0.08
N GLU A 98 -8.69 -11.98 1.02
CA GLU A 98 -10.12 -12.25 1.15
C GLU A 98 -10.92 -11.01 1.53
N ARG A 99 -10.39 -10.16 2.42
CA ARG A 99 -10.96 -8.84 2.75
C ARG A 99 -11.12 -7.97 1.49
N TRP A 100 -10.13 -7.97 0.60
CA TRP A 100 -10.20 -7.20 -0.65
C TRP A 100 -11.20 -7.79 -1.65
N LEU A 101 -11.30 -9.12 -1.75
CA LEU A 101 -12.27 -9.77 -2.64
C LEU A 101 -13.71 -9.46 -2.20
N ARG A 102 -13.98 -9.44 -0.88
CA ARG A 102 -15.27 -9.00 -0.34
C ARG A 102 -15.57 -7.53 -0.68
N LEU A 103 -14.56 -6.65 -0.67
CA LEU A 103 -14.73 -5.27 -1.13
C LEU A 103 -15.14 -5.24 -2.61
N CYS A 104 -14.49 -6.05 -3.44
CA CYS A 104 -14.84 -6.13 -4.86
C CYS A 104 -16.29 -6.61 -5.05
N GLU A 105 -16.74 -7.60 -4.26
CA GLU A 105 -18.12 -8.09 -4.27
C GLU A 105 -19.12 -7.00 -3.84
N ALA A 106 -18.81 -6.26 -2.78
CA ALA A 106 -19.61 -5.14 -2.28
C ALA A 106 -19.83 -4.05 -3.34
N VAL A 107 -18.83 -3.80 -4.19
CA VAL A 107 -18.95 -2.84 -5.30
C VAL A 107 -19.54 -3.47 -6.58
N GLY A 108 -19.98 -4.72 -6.53
CA GLY A 108 -20.69 -5.41 -7.61
C GLY A 108 -19.81 -6.15 -8.63
N LEU A 109 -18.57 -6.51 -8.26
CA LEU A 109 -17.71 -7.37 -9.08
C LEU A 109 -17.85 -8.82 -8.64
N THR A 110 -17.81 -9.76 -9.58
CA THR A 110 -17.72 -11.18 -9.20
C THR A 110 -16.29 -11.54 -8.84
N ARG A 111 -16.11 -12.46 -7.88
CA ARG A 111 -14.80 -13.02 -7.53
C ARG A 111 -14.01 -13.50 -8.75
N ALA A 112 -14.67 -14.20 -9.67
CA ALA A 112 -14.04 -14.71 -10.89
C ALA A 112 -13.49 -13.58 -11.78
N GLU A 113 -14.21 -12.46 -11.92
CA GLU A 113 -13.73 -11.30 -12.69
C GLU A 113 -12.50 -10.63 -12.08
N VAL A 114 -12.40 -10.62 -10.75
CA VAL A 114 -11.27 -10.03 -10.03
C VAL A 114 -10.05 -10.94 -10.13
N LEU A 115 -10.23 -12.24 -9.89
CA LEU A 115 -9.15 -13.24 -9.93
C LEU A 115 -8.55 -13.44 -11.32
N ASP A 116 -9.34 -13.28 -12.39
CA ASP A 116 -8.87 -13.34 -13.78
C ASP A 116 -7.97 -12.15 -14.16
N GLU A 117 -7.96 -11.07 -13.36
CA GLU A 117 -7.15 -9.86 -13.58
C GLU A 117 -7.34 -9.17 -14.95
N ARG A 118 -8.30 -9.58 -15.79
CA ARG A 118 -8.55 -9.01 -17.12
C ARG A 118 -8.89 -7.51 -17.11
N ARG A 119 -9.34 -6.98 -15.97
CA ARG A 119 -9.64 -5.56 -15.76
C ARG A 119 -8.42 -4.74 -15.28
N VAL A 120 -7.31 -5.39 -14.97
CA VAL A 120 -6.07 -4.73 -14.54
C VAL A 120 -5.43 -4.05 -15.74
N VAL A 121 -5.34 -2.72 -15.68
CA VAL A 121 -4.82 -1.93 -16.80
C VAL A 121 -3.28 -1.96 -16.84
N PRO A 122 -2.68 -1.82 -18.03
CA PRO A 122 -1.22 -1.93 -18.20
C PRO A 122 -0.43 -0.97 -17.30
N GLY A 123 -0.89 0.27 -17.14
CA GLY A 123 -0.22 1.26 -16.28
C GLY A 123 -0.15 0.84 -14.81
N VAL A 124 -1.21 0.23 -14.29
CA VAL A 124 -1.23 -0.35 -12.95
C VAL A 124 -0.27 -1.54 -12.88
N ARG A 125 -0.35 -2.46 -13.85
CA ARG A 125 0.53 -3.64 -13.88
C ARG A 125 2.00 -3.25 -13.87
N PHE A 126 2.42 -2.31 -14.71
CA PHE A 126 3.81 -1.83 -14.75
C PHE A 126 4.24 -1.12 -13.47
N ALA A 127 3.41 -0.24 -12.89
CA ALA A 127 3.74 0.43 -11.64
C ALA A 127 3.91 -0.57 -10.48
N VAL A 128 3.00 -1.53 -10.38
CA VAL A 128 3.00 -2.57 -9.34
C VAL A 128 4.18 -3.54 -9.51
N ASP A 129 4.45 -3.99 -10.75
CA ASP A 129 5.58 -4.89 -11.04
C ASP A 129 6.93 -4.21 -10.80
N ALA A 130 7.03 -2.90 -11.03
CA ALA A 130 8.21 -2.12 -10.68
C ALA A 130 8.47 -2.17 -9.15
N TYR A 131 7.43 -2.17 -8.32
CA TYR A 131 7.59 -2.27 -6.87
C TYR A 131 8.13 -3.63 -6.43
N VAL A 132 7.60 -4.71 -6.98
CA VAL A 132 8.12 -6.06 -6.73
C VAL A 132 9.57 -6.17 -7.20
N THR A 133 9.87 -5.66 -8.40
CA THR A 133 11.22 -5.66 -8.97
C THR A 133 12.21 -4.86 -8.12
N PHE A 134 11.80 -3.71 -7.61
CA PHE A 134 12.58 -2.90 -6.69
C PHE A 134 12.96 -3.71 -5.43
N ALA A 135 11.98 -4.36 -4.79
CA ALA A 135 12.24 -5.18 -3.60
C ALA A 135 13.15 -6.38 -3.87
N ARG A 136 13.09 -6.95 -5.08
CA ARG A 136 13.96 -8.07 -5.50
C ARG A 136 15.41 -7.64 -5.75
N THR A 137 15.63 -6.43 -6.23
CA THR A 137 16.92 -6.01 -6.81
C THR A 137 17.70 -5.00 -5.97
N LYS A 138 17.03 -4.26 -5.09
CA LYS A 138 17.68 -3.26 -4.22
C LYS A 138 18.13 -3.87 -2.89
N PRO A 139 19.11 -3.24 -2.21
CA PRO A 139 19.44 -3.59 -0.83
C PRO A 139 18.19 -3.66 0.05
N TRP A 140 18.13 -4.65 0.95
CA TRP A 140 16.93 -4.93 1.73
C TRP A 140 16.43 -3.71 2.54
N VAL A 141 17.33 -2.84 3.02
CA VAL A 141 16.95 -1.62 3.77
C VAL A 141 16.23 -0.60 2.88
N GLU A 142 16.64 -0.46 1.61
CA GLU A 142 15.94 0.39 0.65
C GLU A 142 14.55 -0.17 0.34
N ALA A 143 14.45 -1.50 0.18
CA ALA A 143 13.18 -2.18 -0.02
C ALA A 143 12.24 -2.04 1.20
N VAL A 144 12.78 -2.14 2.43
CA VAL A 144 12.03 -1.84 3.66
C VAL A 144 11.59 -0.36 3.68
N ALA A 145 12.49 0.57 3.36
CA ALA A 145 12.19 2.00 3.36
C ALA A 145 11.09 2.39 2.37
N SER A 146 11.01 1.73 1.22
CA SER A 146 9.89 1.90 0.28
C SER A 146 8.53 1.45 0.85
N GLY A 147 8.49 0.71 1.96
CA GLY A 147 7.27 0.36 2.69
C GLY A 147 6.74 1.49 3.59
N LEU A 148 7.54 2.51 3.88
CA LEU A 148 7.23 3.57 4.85
C LEU A 148 6.07 4.51 4.46
N THR A 149 5.46 4.30 3.30
CA THR A 149 4.19 4.97 2.96
C THR A 149 3.09 4.74 4.01
N GLU A 150 3.20 3.67 4.81
CA GLU A 150 2.33 3.39 5.96
C GLU A 150 2.33 4.52 7.00
N MET A 151 3.39 5.32 7.10
CA MET A 151 3.41 6.50 7.98
C MET A 151 2.41 7.58 7.54
N PHE A 152 1.99 7.56 6.28
CA PHE A 152 1.07 8.55 5.69
C PHE A 152 -0.39 8.07 5.68
N SER A 153 -0.64 6.75 5.78
CA SER A 153 -1.98 6.19 5.76
C SER A 153 -2.81 6.51 7.01
N GLY A 154 -2.19 7.05 8.08
CA GLY A 154 -2.86 7.35 9.35
C GLY A 154 -3.38 6.09 10.07
N HIS A 155 -3.77 6.22 11.34
CA HIS A 155 -4.16 5.11 12.22
C HIS A 155 -5.52 4.44 11.90
N LEU A 156 -6.09 4.60 10.71
CA LEU A 156 -7.49 4.25 10.45
C LEU A 156 -7.72 3.72 9.04
N MET A 157 -6.76 3.04 8.41
CA MET A 157 -6.91 2.56 7.03
C MET A 157 -8.18 1.70 6.82
N GLN A 158 -8.64 0.96 7.85
CA GLN A 158 -9.89 0.20 7.80
C GLN A 158 -11.16 1.05 8.05
N ARG A 159 -11.16 1.97 9.05
CA ARG A 159 -12.28 2.95 9.18
C ARG A 159 -12.44 3.78 7.91
N ARG A 160 -11.33 4.16 7.27
CA ARG A 160 -11.33 4.93 6.02
C ARG A 160 -12.08 4.23 4.90
N VAL A 161 -12.02 2.90 4.79
CA VAL A 161 -12.74 2.17 3.74
C VAL A 161 -14.23 2.12 4.04
N GLY A 162 -14.63 1.77 5.27
CA GLY A 162 -16.04 1.79 5.66
C GLY A 162 -16.68 3.18 5.52
N ASP A 163 -16.03 4.21 6.07
CA ASP A 163 -16.48 5.61 6.01
C ASP A 163 -16.55 6.13 4.56
N MET A 164 -15.59 5.74 3.72
CA MET A 164 -15.59 6.08 2.29
C MET A 164 -16.74 5.38 1.56
N LEU A 165 -16.91 4.08 1.77
CA LEU A 165 -17.98 3.31 1.11
C LEU A 165 -19.38 3.77 1.56
N ALA A 166 -19.52 4.30 2.77
CA ALA A 166 -20.77 4.86 3.27
C ALA A 166 -21.27 6.09 2.50
N ASN A 167 -20.41 6.76 1.72
CA ASN A 167 -20.81 7.86 0.84
C ASN A 167 -21.45 7.38 -0.49
N TYR A 168 -21.60 6.07 -0.69
CA TYR A 168 -22.16 5.47 -1.90
C TYR A 168 -23.45 4.71 -1.57
N ASP A 169 -24.60 5.36 -1.75
CA ASP A 169 -25.93 4.84 -1.36
C ASP A 169 -26.34 3.52 -2.03
N TRP A 170 -25.70 3.16 -3.15
CA TRP A 170 -25.97 1.93 -3.89
C TRP A 170 -25.25 0.70 -3.31
N ILE A 171 -24.29 0.89 -2.40
CA ILE A 171 -23.61 -0.22 -1.70
C ILE A 171 -24.53 -0.73 -0.59
N ARG A 172 -24.68 -2.04 -0.48
CA ARG A 172 -25.59 -2.65 0.51
C ARG A 172 -25.05 -2.42 1.92
N ARG A 173 -25.95 -2.16 2.87
CA ARG A 173 -25.59 -2.01 4.29
C ARG A 173 -24.89 -3.23 4.88
N ASP A 174 -25.32 -4.43 4.49
CA ASP A 174 -24.70 -5.68 4.96
C ASP A 174 -23.21 -5.77 4.55
N ASP A 175 -22.86 -5.25 3.37
CA ASP A 175 -21.49 -5.22 2.88
C ASP A 175 -20.65 -4.17 3.63
N LEU A 176 -21.24 -3.03 3.98
CA LEU A 176 -20.60 -2.01 4.81
C LEU A 176 -20.30 -2.53 6.23
N ALA A 177 -21.22 -3.30 6.81
CA ALA A 177 -21.10 -3.84 8.16
C ALA A 177 -19.82 -4.69 8.35
N TYR A 178 -19.41 -5.42 7.31
CA TYR A 178 -18.17 -6.20 7.32
C TYR A 178 -16.93 -5.32 7.59
N PHE A 179 -16.90 -4.11 7.03
CA PHE A 179 -15.78 -3.19 7.17
C PHE A 179 -15.83 -2.36 8.46
N THR A 180 -17.02 -2.13 9.02
CA THR A 180 -17.21 -1.36 10.27
C THR A 180 -17.04 -2.19 11.53
N ASP A 181 -17.47 -3.45 11.52
CA ASP A 181 -17.63 -4.25 12.75
C ASP A 181 -16.36 -5.03 13.12
N ARG A 182 -15.42 -5.21 12.19
CA ARG A 182 -14.17 -5.98 12.36
C ARG A 182 -12.93 -5.12 12.59
N ILE A 183 -13.12 -3.89 13.06
CA ILE A 183 -12.05 -2.94 13.30
C ILE A 183 -11.42 -3.21 14.67
N GLU A 184 -10.47 -4.15 14.72
CA GLU A 184 -9.41 -4.06 15.71
C GLU A 184 -8.35 -3.11 15.17
N ALA A 185 -8.17 -1.97 15.84
CA ALA A 185 -7.15 -1.00 15.47
C ALA A 185 -5.76 -1.64 15.63
N VAL A 186 -5.04 -1.85 14.53
CA VAL A 186 -3.62 -2.17 14.59
C VAL A 186 -2.87 -0.88 14.95
N SER A 187 -2.69 -0.63 16.25
CA SER A 187 -1.82 0.44 16.74
C SER A 187 -0.36 0.11 16.38
N GLY A 188 0.35 1.04 15.75
CA GLY A 188 1.79 0.89 15.46
C GLY A 188 2.15 0.50 14.02
N GLU A 189 1.20 0.49 13.07
CA GLU A 189 1.54 0.29 11.65
C GLU A 189 2.57 1.33 11.18
N GLY A 190 3.75 0.85 10.78
CA GLY A 190 4.86 1.66 10.29
C GLY A 190 5.91 2.04 11.32
N GLU A 191 5.65 1.96 12.63
CA GLU A 191 6.65 2.29 13.68
C GLU A 191 7.82 1.30 13.67
N SER A 192 7.50 0.00 13.64
CA SER A 192 8.52 -1.06 13.51
C SER A 192 9.34 -0.95 12.22
N THR A 193 8.70 -0.54 11.11
CA THR A 193 9.38 -0.30 9.83
C THR A 193 10.30 0.92 9.92
N LEU A 194 9.85 2.00 10.55
CA LEU A 194 10.63 3.22 10.73
C LEU A 194 11.88 2.97 11.58
N ASP A 195 11.72 2.24 12.67
CA ASP A 195 12.83 1.85 13.55
C ASP A 195 13.91 1.06 12.81
N ILE A 196 13.51 0.15 11.92
CA ILE A 196 14.44 -0.58 11.06
C ILE A 196 15.21 0.41 10.17
N VAL A 197 14.53 1.32 9.47
CA VAL A 197 15.20 2.27 8.58
C VAL A 197 16.15 3.19 9.36
N VAL A 198 15.72 3.74 10.48
CA VAL A 198 16.56 4.59 11.35
C VAL A 198 17.78 3.82 11.86
N ARG A 199 17.61 2.56 12.27
CA ARG A 199 18.70 1.72 12.79
C ARG A 199 19.73 1.35 11.72
N TYR A 200 19.29 1.05 10.50
CA TYR A 200 20.15 0.48 9.46
C TYR A 200 20.63 1.50 8.40
N CYS A 201 20.14 2.74 8.42
CA CYS A 201 20.63 3.85 7.60
C CYS A 201 21.57 4.78 8.38
N GLY A 202 22.74 4.27 8.74
CA GLY A 202 23.74 5.00 9.55
C GLY A 202 24.58 6.01 8.78
N THR A 203 24.69 5.89 7.45
CA THR A 203 25.42 6.85 6.61
C THR A 203 24.47 7.77 5.86
N ARG A 204 24.98 8.96 5.50
CA ARG A 204 24.22 9.91 4.68
C ARG A 204 23.73 9.32 3.36
N GLU A 205 24.57 8.52 2.70
CA GLU A 205 24.22 7.83 1.46
C GLU A 205 23.05 6.84 1.66
N GLN A 206 23.09 6.04 2.72
CA GLN A 206 22.00 5.10 3.04
C GLN A 206 20.70 5.85 3.32
N GLN A 207 20.77 6.96 4.06
CA GLN A 207 19.62 7.81 4.36
C GLN A 207 19.01 8.42 3.09
N ASP A 208 19.83 8.98 2.21
CA ASP A 208 19.36 9.56 0.95
C ASP A 208 18.74 8.48 0.04
N LYS A 209 19.31 7.26 0.02
CA LYS A 209 18.72 6.11 -0.69
C LYS A 209 17.39 5.66 -0.08
N ALA A 210 17.24 5.66 1.24
CA ALA A 210 15.98 5.35 1.92
C ALA A 210 14.88 6.38 1.60
N ILE A 211 15.23 7.67 1.61
CA ILE A 211 14.32 8.76 1.21
C ILE A 211 13.92 8.61 -0.25
N ALA A 212 14.88 8.32 -1.15
CA ALA A 212 14.59 8.07 -2.56
C ALA A 212 13.70 6.83 -2.77
N ALA A 213 13.88 5.76 -1.98
CA ALA A 213 13.05 4.57 -2.03
C ALA A 213 11.59 4.85 -1.61
N LEU A 214 11.38 5.68 -0.57
CA LEU A 214 10.05 6.14 -0.20
C LEU A 214 9.42 7.03 -1.27
N SER A 215 10.21 7.94 -1.87
CA SER A 215 9.76 8.76 -3.00
C SER A 215 9.33 7.90 -4.19
N PHE A 216 10.12 6.90 -4.57
CA PHE A 216 9.79 5.93 -5.62
C PHE A 216 8.47 5.23 -5.32
N LYS A 217 8.22 4.82 -4.07
CA LYS A 217 6.95 4.21 -3.70
C LYS A 217 5.77 5.17 -3.88
N CYS A 218 5.92 6.44 -3.54
CA CYS A 218 4.89 7.45 -3.79
C CYS A 218 4.58 7.53 -5.29
N ASP A 219 5.61 7.53 -6.15
CA ASP A 219 5.45 7.57 -7.61
C ASP A 219 4.72 6.32 -8.14
N VAL A 220 4.98 5.13 -7.58
CA VAL A 220 4.23 3.91 -7.91
C VAL A 220 2.74 4.08 -7.61
N LEU A 221 2.38 4.52 -6.40
CA LEU A 221 0.99 4.66 -5.97
C LEU A 221 0.26 5.75 -6.78
N TRP A 222 0.96 6.85 -7.09
CA TRP A 222 0.44 7.91 -7.94
C TRP A 222 0.16 7.40 -9.36
N SER A 223 1.14 6.72 -9.97
CA SER A 223 1.04 6.18 -11.34
C SER A 223 -0.10 5.16 -11.47
N MET A 224 -0.39 4.40 -10.41
CA MET A 224 -1.55 3.52 -10.37
C MET A 224 -2.85 4.31 -10.49
N LEU A 225 -3.01 5.41 -9.74
CA LEU A 225 -4.22 6.23 -9.79
C LEU A 225 -4.37 6.97 -11.12
N ASP A 226 -3.29 7.52 -11.70
CA ASP A 226 -3.33 8.11 -13.04
C ASP A 226 -3.87 7.12 -14.08
N ALA A 227 -3.37 5.88 -14.02
CA ALA A 227 -3.78 4.82 -14.94
C ALA A 227 -5.23 4.37 -14.72
N ILE A 228 -5.67 4.28 -13.46
CA ILE A 228 -7.05 3.94 -13.07
C ILE A 228 -8.02 5.04 -13.53
N GLU A 229 -7.73 6.30 -13.22
CA GLU A 229 -8.57 7.45 -13.60
C GLU A 229 -8.75 7.51 -15.12
N ARG A 230 -7.65 7.39 -15.87
CA ARG A 230 -7.70 7.36 -17.34
C ARG A 230 -8.49 6.17 -17.89
N ALA A 231 -8.35 5.00 -17.28
CA ALA A 231 -9.10 3.83 -17.70
C ALA A 231 -10.58 3.97 -17.41
N ALA A 232 -10.93 4.51 -16.24
CA ALA A 232 -12.30 4.71 -15.82
C ALA A 232 -13.04 5.77 -16.64
N ALA A 233 -12.32 6.73 -17.24
CA ALA A 233 -12.88 7.72 -18.16
C ALA A 233 -13.15 7.20 -19.60
N LYS A 234 -12.59 6.06 -20.00
CA LYS A 234 -12.80 5.50 -21.36
C LYS A 234 -14.06 4.64 -21.43
N GLU A 235 -15.09 5.12 -22.11
CA GLU A 235 -16.30 4.34 -22.43
C GLU A 235 -15.98 3.00 -23.09
#